data_AF-G5AE68-F1
#
_entry.id   AF-G5AE68-F1
#
_cell.length_a   1.000
_cell.length_b   1.000
_cell.length_c   1.000
_cell.angle_alpha   90.00
_cell.angle_beta   90.00
_cell.angle_gamma   90.00
#
_symmetry.space_group_name_H-M   'P 1'
#
loop_
_entity.id
_entity.type
_entity.pdbx_description
1 polymer ?
#
loop_
_entity_poly.entity_id
_entity_poly.type
_entity_poly.pdbx_seq_one_letter_code
_entity_poly.pdbx_strand_id
1 'polypeptide(L)'
;MLKRLIPLRRRCGVLRRHARFFSSSPSPPPTPSTPTFYDDLSLYLKRVVDRSHQLTRYSEHSVFPPSNWTLSNYLLYAQLQLPSKTEIDAVEFLTGARFACDRVIRAMHSQELVDYAADNAPRPQQADEMEKMFEPTCYQRLFLPRVRRLGGGVSSLQLTELDFTGVYLSGVTCQRTTRANLKAEETLRAVVGETIAQKQREKQLKDGGRPNVMEVVSDLSDIKHKLQKSRDSSDDSQDEAVVERLQLDALFHTTQTVEAVQAKTAERVTVTTDVKTTLSFESLVTEPEDVDWRIVKMNQMGRVVNRTKGN
;
A
#
# COMPACT_ATOMS: atom_id res chain seq x y z
N MET A 1 -11.03 56.10 -32.01
CA MET A 1 -12.00 55.23 -31.32
C MET A 1 -11.25 54.05 -30.70
N LEU A 2 -10.84 54.17 -29.43
CA LEU A 2 -10.22 53.09 -28.65
C LEU A 2 -11.34 52.26 -27.99
N LYS A 3 -11.32 50.93 -28.16
CA LYS A 3 -12.09 50.00 -27.30
C LYS A 3 -11.14 49.22 -26.41
N ARG A 4 -11.44 49.30 -25.11
CA ARG A 4 -10.67 48.86 -23.95
C ARG A 4 -10.67 47.34 -23.80
N LEU A 5 -9.53 46.80 -23.38
CA LEU A 5 -9.35 45.48 -22.81
C LEU A 5 -10.04 45.39 -21.44
N ILE A 6 -10.80 44.33 -21.20
CA ILE A 6 -11.37 43.95 -19.89
C ILE A 6 -10.69 42.64 -19.46
N PRO A 7 -10.12 42.53 -18.25
CA PRO A 7 -9.48 41.29 -17.80
C PRO A 7 -10.53 40.31 -17.22
N LEU A 8 -10.52 39.07 -17.72
CA LEU A 8 -11.30 37.96 -17.16
C LEU A 8 -10.63 37.44 -15.88
N ARG A 9 -11.30 37.69 -14.76
CA ARG A 9 -10.95 37.28 -13.41
C ARG A 9 -11.14 35.76 -13.26
N ARG A 10 -10.04 35.01 -13.07
CA ARG A 10 -10.07 33.59 -12.69
C ARG A 10 -10.65 33.43 -11.28
N ARG A 11 -11.76 32.71 -11.15
CA ARG A 11 -12.22 32.04 -9.92
C ARG A 11 -12.41 30.57 -10.29
N CYS A 12 -11.65 29.68 -9.66
CA CYS A 12 -12.00 28.27 -9.59
C CYS A 12 -11.79 27.79 -8.15
N GLY A 13 -12.76 27.01 -7.70
CA GLY A 13 -13.15 26.88 -6.30
C GLY A 13 -12.25 25.97 -5.50
N VAL A 14 -12.05 26.37 -4.24
CA VAL A 14 -11.57 25.52 -3.16
C VAL A 14 -12.67 24.50 -2.87
N LEU A 15 -12.42 23.22 -3.18
CA LEU A 15 -13.30 22.13 -2.75
C LEU A 15 -13.10 21.89 -1.25
N ARG A 16 -14.01 22.44 -0.45
CA ARG A 16 -14.15 22.15 0.98
C ARG A 16 -14.49 20.66 1.17
N ARG A 17 -13.51 19.88 1.67
CA ARG A 17 -13.80 18.58 2.28
C ARG A 17 -14.64 18.82 3.54
N HIS A 18 -15.86 18.30 3.55
CA HIS A 18 -16.68 18.26 4.76
C HIS A 18 -16.12 17.17 5.67
N ALA A 19 -15.24 17.56 6.61
CA ALA A 19 -14.92 16.74 7.76
C ALA A 19 -16.19 16.64 8.64
N ARG A 20 -16.65 15.42 8.90
CA ARG A 20 -17.70 15.18 9.90
C ARG A 20 -17.04 15.32 11.27
N PHE A 21 -17.49 16.30 12.03
CA PHE A 21 -17.05 16.51 13.41
C PHE A 21 -17.59 15.38 14.29
N PHE A 22 -16.69 14.65 14.94
CA PHE A 22 -17.02 13.85 16.13
C PHE A 22 -16.78 14.70 17.37
N SER A 23 -17.72 14.66 18.30
CA SER A 23 -17.68 15.38 19.58
C SER A 23 -16.48 14.91 20.41
N SER A 24 -15.57 15.83 20.71
CA SER A 24 -14.48 15.63 21.67
C SER A 24 -14.64 16.62 22.82
N SER A 25 -14.78 16.09 24.04
CA SER A 25 -14.67 16.91 25.26
C SER A 25 -13.21 17.35 25.44
N PRO A 26 -12.96 18.62 25.80
CA PRO A 26 -11.59 19.10 26.02
C PRO A 26 -11.05 18.56 27.35
N SER A 27 -9.99 17.76 27.31
CA SER A 27 -9.16 17.48 28.49
C SER A 27 -8.23 18.68 28.77
N PRO A 28 -7.90 18.96 30.05
CA PRO A 28 -7.03 20.07 30.42
C PRO A 28 -5.60 19.91 29.87
N PRO A 29 -4.86 21.02 29.67
CA PRO A 29 -3.55 21.00 29.02
C PRO A 29 -2.50 20.28 29.88
N PRO A 30 -1.64 19.43 29.30
CA PRO A 30 -0.60 18.75 30.06
C PRO A 30 0.55 19.70 30.40
N THR A 31 1.03 19.63 31.64
CA THR A 31 2.28 20.23 32.12
C THR A 31 3.51 19.62 31.43
N PRO A 32 4.62 20.37 31.25
CA PRO A 32 5.78 19.94 30.50
C PRO A 32 6.69 19.05 31.36
N SER A 33 6.29 17.79 31.52
CA SER A 33 7.17 16.73 32.00
C SER A 33 7.43 15.79 30.83
N THR A 34 8.69 15.64 30.44
CA THR A 34 9.12 14.66 29.44
C THR A 34 8.57 13.29 29.87
N PRO A 35 7.73 12.65 29.05
CA PRO A 35 7.09 11.38 29.41
C PRO A 35 8.18 10.34 29.68
N THR A 36 8.15 9.72 30.85
CA THR A 36 9.10 8.65 31.17
C THR A 36 8.68 7.38 30.44
N PHE A 37 9.63 6.48 30.17
CA PHE A 37 9.34 5.16 29.58
C PHE A 37 8.24 4.40 30.34
N TYR A 38 8.15 4.59 31.66
CA TYR A 38 7.13 3.99 32.51
C TYR A 38 5.75 4.61 32.30
N ASP A 39 5.65 5.92 32.08
CA ASP A 39 4.38 6.59 31.76
C ASP A 39 3.83 6.07 30.42
N ASP A 40 4.69 5.98 29.40
CA ASP A 40 4.35 5.44 28.08
C ASP A 40 3.86 3.98 28.15
N LEU A 41 4.54 3.14 28.94
CA LEU A 41 4.15 1.74 29.14
C LEU A 41 2.81 1.65 29.89
N SER A 42 2.62 2.46 30.93
CA SER A 42 1.38 2.46 31.72
C SER A 42 0.18 2.89 30.87
N LEU A 43 0.35 3.90 30.02
CA LEU A 43 -0.66 4.37 29.08
C LEU A 43 -0.98 3.31 28.03
N TYR A 44 0.05 2.63 27.51
CA TYR A 44 -0.13 1.51 26.59
C TYR A 44 -0.93 0.37 27.23
N LEU A 45 -0.53 -0.10 28.42
CA LEU A 45 -1.23 -1.17 29.13
C LEU A 45 -2.67 -0.77 29.45
N LYS A 46 -2.89 0.49 29.85
CA LYS A 46 -4.22 1.04 30.04
C LYS A 46 -5.06 0.96 28.77
N ARG A 47 -4.53 1.36 27.60
CA ARG A 47 -5.25 1.23 26.31
C ARG A 47 -5.62 -0.21 26.01
N VAL A 48 -4.72 -1.16 26.23
CA VAL A 48 -4.98 -2.60 26.01
C VAL A 48 -6.10 -3.12 26.91
N VAL A 49 -6.14 -2.68 28.17
CA VAL A 49 -7.20 -3.11 29.11
C VAL A 49 -8.54 -2.42 28.80
N ASP A 50 -8.52 -1.09 28.63
CA ASP A 50 -9.73 -0.28 28.38
C ASP A 50 -10.44 -0.71 27.08
N ARG A 51 -9.67 -1.14 26.07
CA ARG A 51 -10.20 -1.58 24.78
C ARG A 51 -10.36 -3.09 24.66
N SER A 52 -10.27 -3.85 25.76
CA SER A 52 -10.34 -5.32 25.72
C SER A 52 -11.61 -5.86 25.05
N HIS A 53 -12.73 -5.12 25.09
CA HIS A 53 -13.96 -5.45 24.38
C HIS A 53 -13.78 -5.55 22.85
N GLN A 54 -12.80 -4.84 22.27
CA GLN A 54 -12.48 -4.92 20.84
C GLN A 54 -11.93 -6.29 20.46
N LEU A 55 -11.21 -6.97 21.37
CA LEU A 55 -10.69 -8.30 21.10
C LEU A 55 -11.82 -9.31 20.86
N THR A 56 -12.89 -9.22 21.65
CA THR A 56 -14.10 -10.03 21.45
C THR A 56 -14.75 -9.71 20.11
N ARG A 57 -14.94 -8.42 19.79
CA ARG A 57 -15.47 -7.99 18.49
C ARG A 57 -14.62 -8.50 17.32
N TYR A 58 -13.30 -8.48 17.45
CA TYR A 58 -12.37 -8.97 16.42
C TYR A 58 -12.46 -10.48 16.24
N SER A 59 -12.68 -11.22 17.33
CA SER A 59 -12.97 -12.66 17.26
C SER A 59 -14.28 -12.94 16.52
N GLU A 60 -15.35 -12.20 16.85
CA GLU A 60 -16.67 -12.35 16.21
C GLU A 60 -16.63 -12.05 14.71
N HIS A 61 -15.85 -11.05 14.30
CA HIS A 61 -15.69 -10.65 12.91
C HIS A 61 -14.61 -11.45 12.17
N SER A 62 -14.04 -12.50 12.79
CA SER A 62 -12.97 -13.32 12.21
C SER A 62 -11.78 -12.49 11.70
N VAL A 63 -11.42 -11.43 12.43
CA VAL A 63 -10.30 -10.53 12.06
C VAL A 63 -8.98 -11.30 12.01
N PHE A 64 -8.79 -12.29 12.86
CA PHE A 64 -7.54 -13.06 12.91
C PHE A 64 -7.67 -14.39 12.14
N PRO A 65 -6.58 -14.88 11.53
CA PRO A 65 -6.59 -16.17 10.85
C PRO A 65 -7.05 -17.30 11.78
N PRO A 66 -7.91 -18.23 11.31
CA PRO A 66 -8.39 -19.35 12.13
C PRO A 66 -7.28 -20.32 12.53
N SER A 67 -6.15 -20.31 11.82
CA SER A 67 -4.96 -21.09 12.15
C SER A 67 -4.13 -20.50 13.29
N ASN A 68 -4.39 -19.25 13.70
CA ASN A 68 -3.62 -18.62 14.76
C ASN A 68 -4.13 -19.06 16.13
N TRP A 69 -3.19 -19.44 17.00
CA TRP A 69 -3.43 -19.57 18.43
C TRP A 69 -3.84 -18.25 19.10
N THR A 70 -4.64 -18.36 20.16
CA THR A 70 -5.22 -17.23 20.90
C THR A 70 -4.17 -16.22 21.38
N LEU A 71 -2.97 -16.67 21.77
CA LEU A 71 -1.90 -15.78 22.21
C LEU A 71 -1.39 -14.91 21.05
N SER A 72 -1.25 -15.44 19.82
CA SER A 72 -0.90 -14.59 18.67
C SER A 72 -1.98 -13.59 18.35
N ASN A 73 -3.26 -13.95 18.49
CA ASN A 73 -4.36 -13.02 18.26
C ASN A 73 -4.34 -11.89 19.29
N TYR A 74 -4.07 -12.22 20.55
CA TYR A 74 -3.86 -11.23 21.61
C TYR A 74 -2.64 -10.34 21.34
N LEU A 75 -1.53 -10.88 20.86
CA LEU A 75 -0.34 -10.10 20.51
C LEU A 75 -0.61 -9.14 19.35
N LEU A 76 -1.30 -9.58 18.29
CA LEU A 76 -1.71 -8.71 17.18
C LEU A 76 -2.65 -7.59 17.67
N TYR A 77 -3.61 -7.94 18.52
CA TYR A 77 -4.49 -6.96 19.15
C TYR A 77 -3.71 -5.95 19.99
N ALA A 78 -2.78 -6.40 20.84
CA ALA A 78 -1.98 -5.54 21.69
C ALA A 78 -1.09 -4.60 20.85
N GLN A 79 -0.50 -5.12 19.77
CA GLN A 79 0.30 -4.31 18.83
C GLN A 79 -0.52 -3.22 18.12
N LEU A 80 -1.82 -3.42 17.86
CA LEU A 80 -2.69 -2.37 17.32
C LEU A 80 -2.90 -1.20 18.30
N GLN A 81 -2.62 -1.40 19.60
CA GLN A 81 -2.74 -0.36 20.63
C GLN A 81 -1.45 0.43 20.86
N LEU A 82 -0.38 0.10 20.12
CA LEU A 82 0.91 0.79 20.19
C LEU A 82 0.87 2.26 19.78
N PRO A 83 0.16 2.65 18.70
CA PRO A 83 0.01 4.07 18.35
C PRO A 83 -0.56 4.86 19.53
N SER A 84 0.02 6.03 19.77
CA SER A 84 -0.18 6.78 21.00
C SER A 84 -1.45 7.63 20.94
N LYS A 85 -1.74 8.23 19.78
CA LYS A 85 -2.88 9.13 19.59
C LYS A 85 -3.94 8.58 18.63
N THR A 86 -3.55 7.73 17.71
CA THR A 86 -4.44 7.20 16.66
C THR A 86 -4.97 5.85 17.05
N GLU A 87 -6.28 5.65 16.91
CA GLU A 87 -6.92 4.36 17.08
C GLU A 87 -7.21 3.73 15.72
N ILE A 88 -6.81 2.47 15.54
CA ILE A 88 -7.02 1.73 14.30
C ILE A 88 -8.01 0.61 14.54
N ASP A 89 -9.19 0.70 13.92
CA ASP A 89 -10.16 -0.39 13.92
C ASP A 89 -9.78 -1.43 12.86
N ALA A 90 -9.35 -2.63 13.31
CA ALA A 90 -8.98 -3.71 12.42
C ALA A 90 -10.12 -4.17 11.49
N VAL A 91 -11.38 -4.07 11.92
CA VAL A 91 -12.54 -4.47 11.08
C VAL A 91 -12.73 -3.50 9.93
N GLU A 92 -12.65 -2.20 10.21
CA GLU A 92 -12.72 -1.14 9.19
C GLU A 92 -11.52 -1.23 8.24
N PHE A 93 -10.32 -1.38 8.80
CA PHE A 93 -9.10 -1.57 8.02
C PHE A 93 -9.21 -2.76 7.07
N LEU A 94 -9.63 -3.93 7.54
CA LEU A 94 -9.75 -5.13 6.69
C LEU A 94 -10.84 -4.97 5.62
N THR A 95 -11.89 -4.20 5.90
CA THR A 95 -12.92 -3.85 4.90
C THR A 95 -12.31 -3.01 3.76
N GLY A 96 -11.55 -1.97 4.11
CA GLY A 96 -10.81 -1.16 3.14
C GLY A 96 -9.74 -1.97 2.39
N ALA A 97 -9.01 -2.84 3.10
CA ALA A 97 -7.98 -3.69 2.54
C ALA A 97 -8.55 -4.73 1.56
N ARG A 98 -9.74 -5.28 1.83
CA ARG A 98 -10.47 -6.16 0.90
C ARG A 98 -10.80 -5.43 -0.39
N PHE A 99 -11.32 -4.20 -0.29
CA PHE A 99 -11.62 -3.38 -1.46
C PHE A 99 -10.36 -3.07 -2.28
N ALA A 100 -9.25 -2.74 -1.60
CA ALA A 100 -7.97 -2.53 -2.25
C ALA A 100 -7.48 -3.82 -2.95
N CYS A 101 -7.59 -4.98 -2.30
CA CYS A 101 -7.19 -6.27 -2.87
C CYS A 101 -8.03 -6.65 -4.10
N ASP A 102 -9.35 -6.46 -4.06
CA ASP A 102 -10.24 -6.70 -5.21
C ASP A 102 -9.81 -5.85 -6.42
N ARG A 103 -9.58 -4.55 -6.21
CA ARG A 103 -9.08 -3.65 -7.25
C ARG A 103 -7.73 -4.10 -7.82
N VAL A 104 -6.79 -4.46 -6.95
CA VAL A 104 -5.47 -4.95 -7.36
C VAL A 104 -5.60 -6.21 -8.21
N ILE A 105 -6.36 -7.22 -7.76
CA ILE A 105 -6.53 -8.48 -8.48
C ILE A 105 -7.21 -8.25 -9.84
N ARG A 106 -8.26 -7.43 -9.90
CA ARG A 106 -8.93 -7.09 -11.17
C ARG A 106 -8.00 -6.34 -12.11
N ALA A 107 -7.25 -5.37 -11.62
CA ALA A 107 -6.27 -4.63 -12.41
C ALA A 107 -5.20 -5.56 -13.00
N MET A 108 -4.71 -6.54 -12.22
CA MET A 108 -3.73 -7.53 -12.70
C MET A 108 -4.24 -8.39 -13.86
N HIS A 109 -5.55 -8.60 -13.96
CA HIS A 109 -6.19 -9.37 -15.02
C HIS A 109 -6.86 -8.48 -16.07
N SER A 110 -6.61 -7.16 -16.06
CA SER A 110 -7.05 -6.26 -17.11
C SER A 110 -6.11 -6.36 -18.31
N GLN A 111 -6.66 -6.59 -19.50
CA GLN A 111 -5.87 -6.67 -20.72
C GLN A 111 -5.09 -5.38 -20.99
N GLU A 112 -5.69 -4.21 -20.74
CA GLU A 112 -5.02 -2.90 -20.92
C GLU A 112 -3.76 -2.78 -20.07
N LEU A 113 -3.83 -3.23 -18.81
CA LEU A 113 -2.69 -3.16 -17.89
C LEU A 113 -1.65 -4.23 -18.21
N VAL A 114 -2.08 -5.40 -18.69
CA VAL A 114 -1.19 -6.45 -19.20
C VAL A 114 -0.41 -5.96 -20.42
N ASP A 115 -1.08 -5.37 -21.40
CA ASP A 115 -0.44 -4.83 -22.60
C ASP A 115 0.51 -3.67 -22.26
N TYR A 116 0.10 -2.79 -21.34
CA TYR A 116 0.96 -1.74 -20.81
C TYR A 116 2.20 -2.32 -20.10
N ALA A 117 2.04 -3.34 -19.26
CA ALA A 117 3.15 -3.98 -18.54
C ALA A 117 4.08 -4.77 -19.47
N ALA A 118 3.57 -5.21 -20.62
CA ALA A 118 4.32 -5.89 -21.68
C ALA A 118 5.02 -4.93 -22.66
N ASP A 119 4.82 -3.62 -22.51
CA ASP A 119 5.33 -2.56 -23.40
C ASP A 119 4.65 -2.53 -24.79
N ASN A 120 3.43 -3.07 -24.89
CA ASN A 120 2.65 -3.15 -26.12
C ASN A 120 1.62 -2.00 -26.26
N ALA A 121 1.30 -1.30 -25.17
CA ALA A 121 0.26 -0.29 -25.12
C ALA A 121 0.68 0.95 -24.32
N PRO A 122 0.07 2.13 -24.59
CA PRO A 122 0.26 3.32 -23.78
C PRO A 122 -0.27 3.12 -22.35
N ARG A 123 0.08 4.07 -21.47
CA ARG A 123 -0.29 4.03 -20.06
C ARG A 123 -1.80 4.19 -19.85
N PRO A 124 -2.52 3.17 -19.31
CA PRO A 124 -3.96 3.25 -19.07
C PRO A 124 -4.26 3.98 -17.75
N GLN A 125 -5.50 4.48 -17.59
CA GLN A 125 -5.94 5.10 -16.33
C GLN A 125 -5.78 4.17 -15.12
N GLN A 126 -5.99 2.87 -15.32
CA GLN A 126 -5.79 1.85 -14.29
C GLN A 126 -4.36 1.84 -13.75
N ALA A 127 -3.35 2.15 -14.57
CA ALA A 127 -1.96 2.27 -14.12
C ALA A 127 -1.76 3.46 -13.18
N ASP A 128 -2.44 4.58 -13.42
CA ASP A 128 -2.40 5.76 -12.53
C ASP A 128 -3.09 5.50 -11.20
N GLU A 129 -4.18 4.74 -11.21
CA GLU A 129 -4.87 4.33 -10.00
C GLU A 129 -4.01 3.37 -9.17
N MET A 130 -3.39 2.36 -9.80
CA MET A 130 -2.50 1.43 -9.12
C MET A 130 -1.25 2.14 -8.59
N GLU A 131 -0.64 3.04 -9.35
CA GLU A 131 0.55 3.77 -8.88
C GLU A 131 0.25 4.62 -7.63
N LYS A 132 -0.99 5.13 -7.47
CA LYS A 132 -1.40 5.87 -6.26
C LYS A 132 -1.62 4.95 -5.05
N MET A 133 -2.05 3.70 -5.25
CA MET A 133 -2.33 2.76 -4.17
C MET A 133 -1.06 2.12 -3.60
N PHE A 134 -0.01 2.04 -4.39
CA PHE A 134 1.25 1.39 -4.03
C PHE A 134 2.32 2.41 -3.65
N GLU A 135 3.26 1.99 -2.82
CA GLU A 135 4.55 2.66 -2.74
C GLU A 135 5.28 2.53 -4.09
N PRO A 136 5.95 3.59 -4.60
CA PRO A 136 6.51 3.61 -5.95
C PRO A 136 7.44 2.43 -6.28
N THR A 137 8.28 2.04 -5.34
CA THR A 137 9.21 0.92 -5.51
C THR A 137 8.46 -0.40 -5.57
N CYS A 138 7.45 -0.61 -4.73
CA CYS A 138 6.59 -1.79 -4.74
C CYS A 138 5.81 -1.91 -6.06
N TYR A 139 5.24 -0.81 -6.55
CA TYR A 139 4.54 -0.77 -7.84
C TYR A 139 5.43 -1.25 -8.99
N GLN A 140 6.65 -0.72 -9.04
CA GLN A 140 7.59 -0.97 -10.13
C GLN A 140 8.29 -2.34 -10.04
N ARG A 141 8.60 -2.80 -8.83
CA ARG A 141 9.41 -4.03 -8.63
C ARG A 141 8.58 -5.28 -8.41
N LEU A 142 7.40 -5.15 -7.81
CA LEU A 142 6.58 -6.31 -7.42
C LEU A 142 5.33 -6.41 -8.29
N PHE A 143 4.57 -5.32 -8.39
CA PHE A 143 3.28 -5.34 -9.06
C PHE A 143 3.41 -5.46 -10.59
N LEU A 144 4.05 -4.50 -11.27
CA LEU A 144 4.15 -4.50 -12.73
C LEU A 144 4.81 -5.76 -13.32
N PRO A 145 5.93 -6.28 -12.78
CA PRO A 145 6.52 -7.53 -13.27
C PRO A 145 5.59 -8.73 -13.10
N ARG A 146 4.72 -8.72 -12.08
CA ARG A 146 3.74 -9.78 -11.88
C ARG A 146 2.62 -9.71 -12.92
N VAL A 147 2.11 -8.51 -13.22
CA VAL A 147 1.14 -8.28 -14.30
C VAL A 147 1.70 -8.74 -15.64
N ARG A 148 2.95 -8.37 -15.96
CA ARG A 148 3.63 -8.81 -17.19
C ARG A 148 3.71 -10.33 -17.32
N ARG A 149 4.00 -11.03 -16.22
CA ARG A 149 4.04 -12.50 -16.21
C ARG A 149 2.68 -13.15 -16.45
N LEU A 150 1.59 -12.55 -15.97
CA LEU A 150 0.24 -13.07 -16.19
C LEU A 150 -0.16 -13.04 -17.67
N GLY A 151 0.26 -12.00 -18.40
CA GLY A 151 0.06 -11.92 -19.85
C GLY A 151 1.01 -12.80 -20.67
N GLY A 152 2.01 -13.42 -20.05
CA GLY A 152 3.01 -14.20 -20.76
C GLY A 152 2.41 -15.44 -21.42
N GLY A 153 2.41 -15.49 -22.76
CA GLY A 153 1.96 -16.66 -23.52
C GLY A 153 0.45 -16.77 -23.73
N VAL A 154 -0.31 -15.74 -23.35
CA VAL A 154 -1.76 -15.65 -23.57
C VAL A 154 -2.08 -14.45 -24.46
N SER A 155 -3.05 -14.60 -25.36
CA SER A 155 -3.56 -13.52 -26.22
C SER A 155 -4.70 -12.74 -25.57
N SER A 156 -5.45 -13.38 -24.69
CA SER A 156 -6.44 -12.71 -23.85
C SER A 156 -6.45 -13.33 -22.47
N LEU A 157 -6.67 -12.49 -21.46
CA LEU A 157 -6.78 -12.88 -20.07
C LEU A 157 -7.96 -12.14 -19.45
N GLN A 158 -8.92 -12.87 -18.88
CA GLN A 158 -10.08 -12.28 -18.24
C GLN A 158 -10.39 -12.99 -16.93
N LEU A 159 -10.44 -12.22 -15.84
CA LEU A 159 -10.97 -12.68 -14.56
C LEU A 159 -12.50 -12.68 -14.64
N THR A 160 -13.11 -13.86 -14.59
CA THR A 160 -14.57 -14.03 -14.65
C THR A 160 -15.21 -14.03 -13.27
N GLU A 161 -14.53 -14.65 -12.29
CA GLU A 161 -15.01 -14.80 -10.93
C GLU A 161 -13.89 -14.53 -9.93
N LEU A 162 -14.23 -13.82 -8.85
CA LEU A 162 -13.32 -13.52 -7.75
C LEU A 162 -14.11 -13.53 -6.45
N ASP A 163 -13.89 -14.58 -5.66
CA ASP A 163 -14.52 -14.75 -4.37
C ASP A 163 -13.51 -14.66 -3.25
N PHE A 164 -13.85 -13.91 -2.21
CA PHE A 164 -13.05 -13.83 -0.98
C PHE A 164 -13.59 -14.86 0.01
N THR A 165 -12.81 -15.91 0.26
CA THR A 165 -13.13 -16.97 1.24
C THR A 165 -12.57 -16.66 2.63
N GLY A 166 -11.70 -15.66 2.76
CA GLY A 166 -11.22 -15.17 4.04
C GLY A 166 -10.41 -13.88 3.93
N VAL A 167 -10.53 -13.02 4.93
CA VAL A 167 -9.80 -11.75 5.03
C VAL A 167 -9.35 -11.58 6.47
N TYR A 168 -8.05 -11.52 6.69
CA TYR A 168 -7.48 -11.60 8.04
C TYR A 168 -6.34 -10.59 8.23
N LEU A 169 -6.20 -10.08 9.44
CA LEU A 169 -5.02 -9.37 9.91
C LEU A 169 -3.97 -10.39 10.35
N SER A 170 -2.87 -10.47 9.60
CA SER A 170 -1.79 -11.43 9.79
C SER A 170 -0.53 -10.85 10.43
N GLY A 171 -0.40 -9.53 10.48
CA GLY A 171 0.78 -8.86 11.03
C GLY A 171 0.52 -7.40 11.38
N VAL A 172 1.17 -6.94 12.44
CA VAL A 172 1.14 -5.55 12.91
C VAL A 172 2.56 -5.17 13.29
N THR A 173 3.05 -4.03 12.82
CA THR A 173 4.37 -3.51 13.20
C THR A 173 4.27 -2.01 13.37
N CYS A 174 4.60 -1.51 14.55
CA CYS A 174 4.68 -0.08 14.83
C CYS A 174 6.15 0.31 15.01
N GLN A 175 6.59 1.32 14.26
CA GLN A 175 7.92 1.89 14.35
C GLN A 175 7.81 3.34 14.82
N ARG A 176 8.67 3.74 15.75
CA ARG A 176 8.82 5.14 16.19
C ARG A 176 10.16 5.65 15.67
N THR A 177 10.13 6.72 14.88
CA THR A 177 11.33 7.32 14.27
C THR A 177 11.29 8.83 14.43
N THR A 178 12.43 9.52 14.33
CA THR A 178 12.44 10.98 14.33
C THR A 178 11.94 11.54 12.99
N ARG A 179 11.42 12.77 13.01
CA ARG A 179 10.99 13.49 11.81
C ARG A 179 12.14 13.73 10.84
N ALA A 180 13.35 13.99 11.35
CA ALA A 180 14.56 14.07 10.53
C ALA A 180 14.82 12.77 9.76
N ASN A 181 14.76 11.62 10.45
CA ASN A 181 14.96 10.31 9.83
C ASN A 181 13.87 10.00 8.79
N LEU A 182 12.61 10.34 9.09
CA LEU A 182 11.50 10.19 8.16
C LEU A 182 11.72 11.01 6.88
N LYS A 183 12.05 12.30 7.03
CA LYS A 183 12.31 13.20 5.92
C LYS A 183 13.48 12.71 5.06
N ALA A 184 14.52 12.17 5.69
CA ALA A 184 15.64 11.56 4.98
C ALA A 184 15.23 10.29 4.19
N GLU A 185 14.31 9.49 4.73
CA GLU A 185 13.77 8.33 4.02
C GLU A 185 12.85 8.76 2.87
N GLU A 186 12.01 9.78 3.07
CA GLU A 186 11.13 10.34 2.05
C GLU A 186 11.91 10.97 0.90
N THR A 187 12.98 11.73 1.19
CA THR A 187 13.87 12.27 0.15
C THR A 187 14.54 11.14 -0.63
N LEU A 188 14.99 10.09 0.05
CA LEU A 188 15.52 8.90 -0.62
C LEU A 188 14.47 8.25 -1.52
N ARG A 189 13.23 8.05 -1.03
CA ARG A 189 12.11 7.50 -1.83
C ARG A 189 11.78 8.40 -3.03
N ALA A 190 11.80 9.73 -2.87
CA ALA A 190 11.57 10.68 -3.95
C ALA A 190 12.66 10.59 -5.03
N VAL A 191 13.94 10.58 -4.63
CA VAL A 191 15.07 10.41 -5.55
C VAL A 191 14.98 9.07 -6.29
N VAL A 192 14.62 7.99 -5.59
CA VAL A 192 14.38 6.68 -6.21
C VAL A 192 13.26 6.77 -7.26
N GLY A 193 12.14 7.40 -6.90
CA GLY A 193 11.00 7.59 -7.80
C GLY A 193 11.34 8.42 -9.04
N GLU A 194 12.06 9.54 -8.86
CA GLU A 194 12.53 10.39 -9.96
C GLU A 194 13.50 9.64 -10.88
N THR A 195 14.43 8.87 -10.30
CA THR A 195 15.38 8.05 -11.06
C THR A 195 14.65 7.01 -11.91
N ILE A 196 13.64 6.35 -11.34
CA ILE A 196 12.80 5.41 -12.08
C ILE A 196 12.08 6.12 -13.23
N ALA A 197 11.46 7.28 -12.97
CA ALA A 197 10.73 8.05 -13.97
C ALA A 197 11.64 8.57 -15.10
N GLN A 198 12.85 9.04 -14.76
CA GLN A 198 13.84 9.50 -15.73
C GLN A 198 14.27 8.35 -16.64
N LYS A 199 14.64 7.20 -16.07
CA LYS A 199 15.03 6.02 -16.87
C LYS A 199 13.89 5.50 -17.75
N GLN A 200 12.65 5.59 -17.28
CA GLN A 200 11.48 5.27 -18.10
C GLN A 200 11.37 6.22 -19.31
N ARG A 201 11.56 7.53 -19.12
CA ARG A 201 11.53 8.51 -20.23
C ARG A 201 12.69 8.31 -21.19
N GLU A 202 13.91 8.12 -20.69
CA GLU A 202 15.10 7.96 -21.51
C GLU A 202 15.02 6.74 -22.43
N LYS A 203 14.45 5.63 -21.97
CA LYS A 203 14.27 4.44 -22.81
C LYS A 203 13.05 4.51 -23.73
N GLN A 204 11.98 5.23 -23.34
CA GLN A 204 10.91 5.60 -24.28
C GLN A 204 11.44 6.44 -25.45
N LEU A 205 12.44 7.29 -25.22
CA LEU A 205 13.09 8.13 -26.23
C LEU A 205 14.12 7.39 -27.10
N LYS A 206 14.78 6.35 -26.58
CA LYS A 206 15.91 5.69 -27.25
C LYS A 206 15.59 4.36 -27.93
N ASP A 207 14.59 3.59 -27.47
CA ASP A 207 14.41 2.21 -27.97
C ASP A 207 12.98 1.66 -27.87
N GLY A 208 11.98 2.49 -27.51
CA GLY A 208 10.58 2.06 -27.40
C GLY A 208 10.27 1.03 -26.28
N GLY A 209 11.27 0.54 -25.54
CA GLY A 209 11.11 -0.45 -24.46
C GLY A 209 11.27 0.13 -23.05
N ARG A 210 10.80 -0.59 -22.02
CA ARG A 210 11.03 -0.23 -20.60
C ARG A 210 12.43 -0.61 -20.10
N PRO A 211 12.94 0.10 -19.07
CA PRO A 211 14.18 -0.30 -18.41
C PRO A 211 14.09 -1.68 -17.75
N ASN A 212 15.15 -2.48 -17.93
CA ASN A 212 15.38 -3.69 -17.16
C ASN A 212 15.46 -3.29 -15.67
N VAL A 213 14.57 -3.87 -14.86
CA VAL A 213 14.44 -3.56 -13.42
C VAL A 213 15.77 -3.76 -12.67
N MET A 214 16.65 -4.65 -13.16
CA MET A 214 17.96 -4.91 -12.57
C MET A 214 18.99 -3.79 -12.85
N GLU A 215 18.93 -3.13 -14.02
CA GLU A 215 19.77 -1.96 -14.35
C GLU A 215 19.35 -0.70 -13.57
N VAL A 216 18.07 -0.60 -13.19
CA VAL A 216 17.60 0.49 -12.35
C VAL A 216 18.14 0.35 -10.93
N VAL A 217 18.28 -0.89 -10.42
CA VAL A 217 18.63 -1.17 -9.02
C VAL A 217 20.13 -1.07 -8.74
N SER A 218 21.01 -1.47 -9.66
CA SER A 218 22.47 -1.36 -9.47
C SER A 218 22.92 0.10 -9.27
N ASP A 219 22.31 1.04 -9.99
CA ASP A 219 22.61 2.46 -9.83
C ASP A 219 21.97 3.04 -8.56
N LEU A 220 20.86 2.47 -8.08
CA LEU A 220 20.18 2.89 -6.86
C LEU A 220 20.95 2.52 -5.59
N SER A 221 21.71 1.42 -5.57
CA SER A 221 22.63 1.14 -4.45
C SER A 221 23.74 2.18 -4.33
N ASP A 222 24.24 2.68 -5.47
CA ASP A 222 25.27 3.71 -5.50
C ASP A 222 24.72 5.07 -5.07
N ILE A 223 23.48 5.39 -5.46
CA ILE A 223 22.76 6.59 -5.01
C ILE A 223 22.46 6.51 -3.50
N LYS A 224 22.01 5.35 -3.01
CA LYS A 224 21.80 5.11 -1.58
C LYS A 224 23.08 5.30 -0.77
N HIS A 225 24.20 4.75 -1.24
CA HIS A 225 25.49 4.90 -0.56
C HIS A 225 26.00 6.35 -0.57
N LYS A 226 25.74 7.12 -1.65
CA LYS A 226 26.08 8.55 -1.73
C LYS A 226 25.22 9.42 -0.82
N LEU A 227 23.92 9.14 -0.71
CA LEU A 227 22.99 9.86 0.17
C LEU A 227 23.22 9.55 1.65
N GLN A 228 23.54 8.30 1.98
CA GLN A 228 23.90 7.90 3.34
C GLN A 228 25.20 8.58 3.79
N LYS A 229 26.18 8.70 2.90
CA LYS A 229 27.43 9.43 3.15
C LYS A 229 27.24 10.95 3.33
N SER A 230 26.25 11.57 2.68
CA SER A 230 25.96 13.00 2.89
C SER A 230 25.26 13.30 4.22
N ARG A 231 24.61 12.29 4.82
CA ARG A 231 23.88 12.42 6.08
C ARG A 231 24.79 12.48 7.31
N ASP A 232 25.95 11.83 7.26
CA ASP A 232 26.95 11.90 8.32
C ASP A 232 27.63 13.29 8.44
N SER A 233 27.22 14.28 7.63
CA SER A 233 27.83 15.61 7.54
C SER A 233 26.89 16.78 7.88
N SER A 234 25.61 16.54 8.20
CA SER A 234 24.65 17.59 8.59
C SER A 234 24.35 17.57 10.08
N ASP A 235 24.39 18.75 10.70
CA ASP A 235 24.13 19.02 12.12
C ASP A 235 22.64 18.79 12.44
N ASP A 236 22.32 17.65 13.04
CA ASP A 236 20.98 17.04 13.16
C ASP A 236 20.18 17.47 14.41
N SER A 237 20.50 18.61 15.03
CA SER A 237 20.00 18.93 16.38
C SER A 237 18.66 19.69 16.46
N GLN A 238 17.76 19.61 15.46
CA GLN A 238 16.55 20.45 15.45
C GLN A 238 15.20 19.76 15.19
N ASP A 239 15.12 18.44 14.96
CA ASP A 239 13.82 17.79 14.67
C ASP A 239 13.64 16.44 15.40
N GLU A 240 13.71 16.50 16.74
CA GLU A 240 13.48 15.39 17.69
C GLU A 240 12.01 14.92 17.76
N ALA A 241 11.11 15.51 16.96
CA ALA A 241 9.71 15.11 16.96
C ALA A 241 9.59 13.64 16.53
N VAL A 242 9.09 12.79 17.42
CA VAL A 242 8.87 11.37 17.17
C VAL A 242 7.62 11.21 16.31
N VAL A 243 7.76 10.46 15.21
CA VAL A 243 6.70 10.06 14.30
C VAL A 243 6.47 8.57 14.45
N GLU A 244 5.20 8.18 14.52
CA GLU A 244 4.76 6.79 14.57
C GLU A 244 4.33 6.32 13.18
N ARG A 245 4.90 5.19 12.74
CA ARG A 245 4.57 4.52 11.48
C ARG A 245 4.01 3.14 11.78
N LEU A 246 2.85 2.84 11.23
CA LEU A 246 2.20 1.56 11.39
C LEU A 246 2.19 0.80 10.07
N GLN A 247 2.60 -0.45 10.12
CA GLN A 247 2.44 -1.41 9.03
C GLN A 247 1.47 -2.51 9.45
N LEU A 248 0.49 -2.80 8.59
CA LEU A 248 -0.50 -3.85 8.76
C LEU A 248 -0.45 -4.82 7.59
N ASP A 249 -0.35 -6.11 7.89
CA ASP A 249 -0.34 -7.16 6.87
C ASP A 249 -1.72 -7.84 6.80
N ALA A 250 -2.43 -7.63 5.69
CA ALA A 250 -3.70 -8.29 5.42
C ALA A 250 -3.49 -9.54 4.56
N LEU A 251 -4.00 -10.67 5.04
CA LEU A 251 -4.02 -11.96 4.37
C LEU A 251 -5.41 -12.21 3.78
N PHE A 252 -5.45 -12.41 2.47
CA PHE A 252 -6.67 -12.72 1.71
C PHE A 252 -6.58 -14.14 1.19
N HIS A 253 -7.64 -14.90 1.42
CA HIS A 253 -7.89 -16.15 0.72
C HIS A 253 -8.94 -15.86 -0.36
N THR A 254 -8.59 -16.14 -1.61
CA THR A 254 -9.48 -15.91 -2.75
C THR A 254 -9.54 -17.12 -3.65
N THR A 255 -10.72 -17.42 -4.18
CA THR A 255 -10.88 -18.34 -5.31
C THR A 255 -11.08 -17.48 -6.56
N GLN A 256 -10.27 -17.73 -7.58
CA GLN A 256 -10.22 -16.93 -8.81
C GLN A 256 -10.48 -17.83 -10.00
N THR A 257 -11.46 -17.48 -10.83
CA THR A 257 -11.70 -18.14 -12.11
C THR A 257 -11.26 -17.21 -13.23
N VAL A 258 -10.32 -17.69 -14.04
CA VAL A 258 -9.70 -16.92 -15.12
C VAL A 258 -9.87 -17.67 -16.43
N GLU A 259 -10.39 -16.97 -17.43
CA GLU A 259 -10.39 -17.42 -18.81
C GLU A 259 -9.19 -16.84 -19.55
N ALA A 260 -8.45 -17.71 -20.22
CA ALA A 260 -7.29 -17.34 -21.01
C ALA A 260 -7.35 -17.98 -22.39
N VAL A 261 -6.95 -17.24 -23.41
CA VAL A 261 -6.72 -17.77 -24.76
C VAL A 261 -5.23 -17.90 -24.99
N GLN A 262 -4.74 -19.10 -25.27
CA GLN A 262 -3.32 -19.33 -25.52
C GLN A 262 -2.90 -18.71 -26.86
N ALA A 263 -1.78 -17.98 -26.87
CA ALA A 263 -1.35 -17.26 -28.07
C ALA A 263 -0.93 -18.16 -29.23
N LYS A 264 -0.42 -19.37 -28.94
CA LYS A 264 0.10 -20.28 -29.97
C LYS A 264 -0.96 -21.19 -30.59
N THR A 265 -1.96 -21.57 -29.81
CA THR A 265 -2.94 -22.60 -30.19
C THR A 265 -4.34 -22.03 -30.39
N ALA A 266 -4.57 -20.76 -30.01
CA ALA A 266 -5.89 -20.16 -29.88
C ALA A 266 -6.85 -20.95 -28.96
N GLU A 267 -6.32 -21.88 -28.16
CA GLU A 267 -7.10 -22.72 -27.25
C GLU A 267 -7.58 -21.88 -26.07
N ARG A 268 -8.90 -21.90 -25.82
CA ARG A 268 -9.48 -21.29 -24.64
C ARG A 268 -9.34 -22.24 -23.45
N VAL A 269 -8.83 -21.72 -22.34
CA VAL A 269 -8.67 -22.46 -21.09
C VAL A 269 -9.30 -21.66 -19.97
N THR A 270 -10.14 -22.32 -19.19
CA THR A 270 -10.65 -21.77 -17.93
C THR A 270 -9.90 -22.43 -16.78
N VAL A 271 -9.36 -21.61 -15.88
CA VAL A 271 -8.57 -22.06 -14.74
C VAL A 271 -9.18 -21.48 -13.47
N THR A 272 -9.54 -22.35 -12.53
CA THR A 272 -9.94 -21.97 -11.19
C THR A 272 -8.77 -22.20 -10.24
N THR A 273 -8.38 -21.17 -9.49
CA THR A 273 -7.20 -21.18 -8.62
C THR A 273 -7.56 -20.65 -7.24
N ASP A 274 -7.15 -21.37 -6.20
CA ASP A 274 -7.15 -20.85 -4.84
C ASP A 274 -5.86 -20.10 -4.59
N VAL A 275 -5.98 -18.82 -4.24
CA VAL A 275 -4.87 -17.90 -4.09
C VAL A 275 -4.86 -17.32 -2.68
N LYS A 276 -3.70 -17.42 -2.03
CA LYS A 276 -3.37 -16.66 -0.83
C LYS A 276 -2.62 -15.40 -1.24
N THR A 277 -3.20 -14.24 -0.96
CA THR A 277 -2.60 -12.92 -1.20
C THR A 277 -2.26 -12.28 0.14
N THR A 278 -1.05 -11.77 0.30
CA THR A 278 -0.69 -10.91 1.43
C THR A 278 -0.36 -9.52 0.91
N LEU A 279 -1.06 -8.51 1.40
CA LEU A 279 -0.74 -7.10 1.15
C LEU A 279 -0.31 -6.46 2.46
N SER A 280 0.85 -5.79 2.45
CA SER A 280 1.32 -4.98 3.57
C SER A 280 0.98 -3.52 3.29
N PHE A 281 0.26 -2.90 4.21
CA PHE A 281 -0.14 -1.51 4.17
C PHE A 281 0.68 -0.72 5.17
N GLU A 282 1.26 0.41 4.76
CA GLU A 282 2.02 1.32 5.63
C GLU A 282 1.29 2.66 5.70
N SER A 283 1.28 3.29 6.88
CA SER A 283 0.80 4.64 7.08
C SER A 283 1.49 5.34 8.25
N LEU A 284 1.47 6.67 8.25
CA LEU A 284 1.82 7.47 9.42
C LEU A 284 0.58 7.56 10.32
N VAL A 285 0.79 7.31 11.62
CA VAL A 285 -0.31 7.22 12.60
C VAL A 285 -0.04 8.10 13.82
N THR A 286 0.89 9.04 13.73
CA THR A 286 1.18 10.00 14.80
C THR A 286 -0.05 10.83 15.13
N GLU A 287 -0.73 11.33 14.10
CA GLU A 287 -2.02 12.02 14.21
C GLU A 287 -3.07 11.30 13.35
N PRO A 288 -4.36 11.28 13.75
CA PRO A 288 -5.41 10.59 13.00
C PRO A 288 -5.60 11.12 11.57
N GLU A 289 -5.37 12.40 11.34
CA GLU A 289 -5.47 13.05 10.03
C GLU A 289 -4.37 12.65 9.03
N ASP A 290 -3.25 12.11 9.52
CA ASP A 290 -2.10 11.71 8.69
C ASP A 290 -2.25 10.30 8.08
N VAL A 291 -3.33 9.58 8.45
CA VAL A 291 -3.56 8.21 8.02
C VAL A 291 -3.90 8.16 6.53
N ASP A 292 -2.88 7.85 5.73
CA ASP A 292 -2.93 7.52 4.30
C ASP A 292 -2.29 6.14 4.07
N TRP A 293 -3.09 5.11 3.78
CA TRP A 293 -2.61 3.74 3.64
C TRP A 293 -2.05 3.49 2.24
N ARG A 294 -0.83 2.97 2.16
CA ARG A 294 -0.21 2.55 0.88
C ARG A 294 0.28 1.12 0.94
N ILE A 295 0.17 0.42 -0.19
CA ILE A 295 0.67 -0.95 -0.32
C ILE A 295 2.18 -0.91 -0.53
N VAL A 296 2.94 -1.34 0.47
CA VAL A 296 4.42 -1.37 0.45
C VAL A 296 4.99 -2.74 0.06
N LYS A 297 4.16 -3.78 0.15
CA LYS A 297 4.56 -5.15 -0.20
C LYS A 297 3.36 -5.96 -0.66
N MET A 298 3.60 -6.84 -1.62
CA MET A 298 2.59 -7.75 -2.14
C MET A 298 3.22 -9.12 -2.40
N ASN A 299 2.59 -10.16 -1.87
CA ASN A 299 2.92 -11.56 -2.12
C ASN A 299 1.65 -12.33 -2.52
N GLN A 300 1.79 -13.30 -3.42
CA GLN A 300 0.69 -14.14 -3.86
C GLN A 300 1.18 -15.55 -4.16
N MET A 301 0.50 -16.54 -3.60
CA MET A 301 0.73 -17.97 -3.83
C MET A 301 -0.58 -18.60 -4.25
N GLY A 302 -0.59 -19.25 -5.42
CA GLY A 302 -1.78 -19.89 -5.97
C GLY A 302 -1.61 -21.40 -6.09
N ARG A 303 -2.71 -22.13 -5.92
CA ARG A 303 -2.85 -23.55 -6.23
C ARG A 303 -3.98 -23.72 -7.23
N VAL A 304 -3.69 -24.32 -8.39
CA VAL A 304 -4.72 -24.64 -9.38
C VAL A 304 -5.64 -25.71 -8.80
N VAL A 305 -6.94 -25.44 -8.82
CA VAL A 305 -8.00 -26.33 -8.33
C VAL A 305 -8.62 -27.07 -9.50
N ASN A 306 -8.93 -26.35 -10.58
CA ASN A 306 -9.53 -26.91 -11.78
C ASN A 306 -8.95 -26.26 -13.03
N ARG A 307 -8.86 -27.03 -14.12
CA ARG A 307 -8.48 -26.57 -15.44
C ARG A 307 -9.32 -27.28 -16.49
N THR A 308 -10.13 -26.52 -17.21
CA THR A 308 -10.95 -27.02 -18.31
C THR A 308 -10.49 -26.39 -19.63
N LYS A 309 -10.41 -27.21 -20.67
CA LYS A 309 -10.16 -26.76 -22.04
C LYS A 309 -11.52 -26.53 -22.69
N GLY A 310 -11.73 -25.33 -23.24
CA GLY A 310 -12.88 -25.04 -24.08
C GLY A 310 -12.65 -25.64 -25.47
N ASN A 311 -13.72 -26.18 -26.07
CA ASN A 311 -13.73 -26.57 -27.49
C ASN A 311 -13.72 -25.34 -28.39
#